data_AF-A0A0S8K7Q0-F1
#
_entry.id   AF-A0A0S8K7Q0-F1
#
_cell.length_a   1.000
_cell.length_b   1.000
_cell.length_c   1.000
_cell.angle_alpha   90.00
_cell.angle_beta   90.00
_cell.angle_gamma   90.00
#
_symmetry.space_group_name_H-M   'P 1'
#
loop_
_entity.id
_entity.type
_entity.pdbx_description
1 polymer ?
#
loop_
_entity_poly.entity_id
_entity_poly.type
_entity_poly.pdbx_seq_one_letter_code
_entity_poly.pdbx_strand_id
1 'polypeptide(L)'
;MKLNIIIIAPLSLVVLLSGCDTCDKSECVEPPDPFKFRIIDKTSKEDLVFSEKPRYHPDTIRLFYYQDEEQIDLPLRKITNELHYNVFSNQLLPYVSAAENIKDFYLQLNYHDVDTLLIDVRQIDFECCTVFQYAQSYYNGHILKRSQDDYTVFLIEK
;
A
#
# COMPACT_ATOMS: atom_id res chain seq x y z
N MET A 1 66.66 36.78 -36.35
CA MET A 1 65.24 36.68 -36.72
C MET A 1 64.53 35.86 -35.67
N LYS A 2 63.68 36.48 -34.85
CA LYS A 2 62.88 35.79 -33.82
C LYS A 2 61.49 35.53 -34.41
N LEU A 3 61.11 34.26 -34.47
CA LEU A 3 59.83 33.79 -34.99
C LEU A 3 58.81 33.81 -33.84
N ASN A 4 57.91 34.79 -33.84
CA ASN A 4 56.80 34.83 -32.89
C ASN A 4 55.68 33.93 -33.42
N ILE A 5 55.56 32.73 -32.86
CA ILE A 5 54.43 31.83 -33.09
C ILE A 5 53.35 32.20 -32.07
N ILE A 6 52.31 32.90 -32.53
CA ILE A 6 51.09 33.16 -31.74
C ILE A 6 50.19 31.94 -31.91
N ILE A 7 50.16 31.06 -30.92
CA ILE A 7 49.23 29.92 -30.85
C ILE A 7 47.92 30.47 -30.27
N ILE A 8 46.94 30.73 -31.13
CA ILE A 8 45.56 31.00 -30.70
C ILE A 8 44.91 29.64 -30.46
N ALA A 9 44.94 29.18 -29.21
CA ALA A 9 44.20 28.00 -28.78
C ALA A 9 42.70 28.34 -28.70
N PRO A 10 41.79 27.54 -29.28
CA PRO A 10 40.36 27.74 -29.08
C PRO A 10 40.01 27.31 -27.66
N LEU A 11 39.64 28.29 -26.82
CA LEU A 11 39.12 28.06 -25.48
C LEU A 11 37.69 27.51 -25.60
N SER A 12 37.60 26.20 -25.83
CA SER A 12 36.37 25.42 -25.74
C SER A 12 35.88 25.45 -24.30
N LEU A 13 35.16 26.51 -23.93
CA LEU A 13 34.48 26.60 -22.65
C LEU A 13 33.30 25.63 -22.67
N VAL A 14 33.56 24.40 -22.26
CA VAL A 14 32.57 23.41 -21.84
C VAL A 14 31.82 24.05 -20.68
N VAL A 15 30.68 24.68 -20.98
CA VAL A 15 29.68 25.04 -19.98
C VAL A 15 29.14 23.71 -19.46
N LEU A 16 29.75 23.27 -18.37
CA LEU A 16 29.31 22.15 -17.56
C LEU A 16 27.83 22.39 -17.25
N LEU A 17 27.00 21.46 -17.72
CA LEU A 17 25.60 21.30 -17.36
C LEU A 17 25.52 21.06 -15.85
N SER A 18 25.59 22.12 -15.05
CA SER A 18 25.15 22.10 -13.66
C SER A 18 23.63 22.21 -13.65
N GLY A 19 22.96 21.14 -14.09
CA GLY A 19 21.57 20.92 -13.71
C GLY A 19 21.59 20.62 -12.22
N CYS A 20 21.32 21.64 -11.39
CA CYS A 20 20.86 21.38 -10.04
C CYS A 20 19.51 20.68 -10.16
N ASP A 21 19.39 19.44 -9.70
CA ASP A 21 18.07 18.87 -9.39
C ASP A 21 17.50 19.67 -8.22
N THR A 22 16.62 20.63 -8.53
CA THR A 22 16.00 21.54 -7.55
C THR A 22 14.81 20.92 -6.82
N CYS A 23 14.63 19.61 -6.89
CA CYS A 23 13.50 18.97 -6.23
C CYS A 23 13.80 18.63 -4.78
N ASP A 24 13.13 19.34 -3.89
CA ASP A 24 12.95 18.87 -2.53
C ASP A 24 11.90 17.75 -2.53
N LYS A 25 12.37 16.51 -2.40
CA LYS A 25 11.50 15.32 -2.33
C LYS A 25 10.49 15.39 -1.18
N SER A 26 10.72 16.22 -0.17
CA SER A 26 9.78 16.40 0.94
C SER A 26 8.50 17.14 0.53
N GLU A 27 8.49 17.83 -0.62
CA GLU A 27 7.33 18.59 -1.10
C GLU A 27 6.32 17.74 -1.89
N CYS A 28 6.69 16.52 -2.31
CA CYS A 28 5.83 15.64 -3.09
C CYS A 28 5.81 14.22 -2.52
N VAL A 29 4.96 13.98 -1.52
CA VAL A 29 4.66 12.65 -1.00
C VAL A 29 3.18 12.36 -1.20
N GLU A 30 2.86 11.44 -2.10
CA GLU A 30 1.49 10.94 -2.25
C GLU A 30 1.28 9.80 -1.27
N PRO A 31 0.38 9.91 -0.28
CA PRO A 31 0.17 8.85 0.70
C PRO A 31 -0.42 7.59 0.05
N PRO A 32 -0.15 6.38 0.59
CA PRO A 32 -0.79 5.16 0.11
C PRO A 32 -2.30 5.21 0.30
N ASP A 33 -3.02 4.62 -0.65
CA ASP A 33 -4.44 4.33 -0.49
C ASP A 33 -4.67 3.41 0.73
N PRO A 34 -5.70 3.68 1.55
CA PRO A 34 -6.05 2.81 2.66
C PRO A 34 -6.33 1.37 2.19
N PHE A 35 -5.95 0.39 3.00
CA PHE A 35 -6.35 -0.99 2.77
C PHE A 35 -7.84 -1.13 3.08
N LYS A 36 -8.69 -1.19 2.05
CA LYS A 36 -10.12 -1.42 2.18
C LYS A 36 -10.47 -2.84 1.80
N PHE A 37 -11.34 -3.50 2.57
CA PHE A 37 -11.75 -4.86 2.25
C PHE A 37 -13.17 -5.21 2.71
N ARG A 38 -13.69 -6.26 2.08
CA ARG A 38 -14.94 -6.95 2.44
C ARG A 38 -14.67 -8.44 2.63
N ILE A 39 -15.44 -9.07 3.50
CA ILE A 39 -15.40 -10.50 3.73
C ILE A 39 -16.70 -11.08 3.16
N ILE A 40 -16.58 -11.89 2.12
CA ILE A 40 -17.72 -12.44 1.38
C ILE A 40 -17.64 -13.96 1.31
N ASP A 41 -18.79 -14.61 1.21
CA ASP A 41 -18.85 -16.04 0.96
C ASP A 41 -18.34 -16.33 -0.46
N LYS A 42 -17.45 -17.31 -0.60
CA LYS A 42 -16.83 -17.66 -1.87
C LYS A 42 -17.86 -18.14 -2.89
N THR A 43 -18.92 -18.80 -2.44
CA THR A 43 -19.95 -19.40 -3.31
C THR A 43 -21.11 -18.44 -3.54
N SER A 44 -21.76 -17.93 -2.48
CA SER A 44 -22.94 -17.08 -2.64
C SER A 44 -22.62 -15.62 -2.96
N LYS A 45 -21.37 -15.18 -2.72
CA LYS A 45 -20.94 -13.77 -2.77
C LYS A 45 -21.64 -12.86 -1.76
N GLU A 46 -22.36 -13.43 -0.81
CA GLU A 46 -23.02 -12.69 0.26
C GLU A 46 -21.97 -12.09 1.21
N ASP A 47 -22.25 -10.90 1.74
CA ASP A 47 -21.43 -10.29 2.78
C ASP A 47 -21.52 -11.09 4.08
N LEU A 48 -20.39 -11.52 4.63
CA LEU A 48 -20.37 -12.37 5.81
C LEU A 48 -20.42 -11.57 7.12
N VAL A 49 -20.34 -10.24 7.07
CA VAL A 49 -20.22 -9.37 8.25
C VAL A 49 -21.36 -8.35 8.35
N PHE A 50 -21.79 -7.79 7.22
CA PHE A 50 -22.76 -6.70 7.16
C PHE A 50 -24.08 -7.07 6.46
N SER A 51 -24.32 -8.35 6.19
CA SER A 51 -25.60 -8.84 5.67
C SER A 51 -26.70 -8.87 6.75
N GLU A 52 -27.93 -9.20 6.34
CA GLU A 52 -29.06 -9.38 7.27
C GLU A 52 -28.85 -10.56 8.24
N LYS A 53 -28.06 -11.56 7.85
CA LYS A 53 -27.74 -12.75 8.65
C LYS A 53 -26.22 -12.95 8.69
N PRO A 54 -25.49 -12.06 9.39
CA PRO A 54 -24.04 -12.07 9.36
C PRO A 54 -23.50 -13.34 10.02
N ARG A 55 -22.48 -13.94 9.40
CA ARG A 55 -21.74 -15.09 9.96
C ARG A 55 -20.75 -14.62 11.03
N TYR A 56 -20.20 -13.43 10.87
CA TYR A 56 -19.23 -12.82 11.78
C TYR A 56 -19.76 -11.49 12.31
N HIS A 57 -19.49 -11.19 13.58
CA HIS A 57 -19.85 -9.91 14.14
C HIS A 57 -18.78 -8.86 13.77
N PRO A 58 -19.15 -7.64 13.37
CA PRO A 58 -18.16 -6.63 12.96
C PRO A 58 -17.10 -6.28 14.03
N ASP A 59 -17.42 -6.45 15.32
CA ASP A 59 -16.51 -6.16 16.43
C ASP A 59 -15.52 -7.29 16.75
N THR A 60 -15.72 -8.48 16.18
CA THR A 60 -14.77 -9.59 16.33
C THR A 60 -13.69 -9.56 15.25
N ILE A 61 -13.84 -8.70 14.25
CA ILE A 61 -12.87 -8.54 13.16
C ILE A 61 -11.69 -7.71 13.64
N ARG A 62 -10.50 -8.31 13.65
CA ARG A 62 -9.26 -7.65 14.04
C ARG A 62 -8.19 -7.88 12.99
N LEU A 63 -7.39 -6.86 12.75
CA LEU A 63 -6.23 -6.89 11.88
C LEU A 63 -5.00 -6.63 12.73
N PHE A 64 -3.95 -7.43 12.59
CA PHE A 64 -2.72 -7.27 13.36
C PHE A 64 -1.52 -7.87 12.62
N TYR A 65 -0.32 -7.60 13.12
CA TYR A 65 0.92 -8.26 12.71
C TYR A 65 1.75 -8.58 13.95
N TYR A 66 2.85 -9.34 13.75
CA TYR A 66 3.83 -9.59 14.80
C TYR A 66 5.14 -8.86 14.48
N GLN A 67 5.71 -8.22 15.48
CA GLN A 67 7.06 -7.65 15.45
C GLN A 67 7.75 -8.04 16.75
N ASP A 68 8.91 -8.68 16.65
CA ASP A 68 9.70 -9.13 17.81
C ASP A 68 8.88 -9.94 18.84
N GLU A 69 8.04 -10.86 18.36
CA GLU A 69 7.10 -11.71 19.15
C GLU A 69 5.93 -10.96 19.79
N GLU A 70 5.86 -9.63 19.67
CA GLU A 70 4.73 -8.83 20.13
C GLU A 70 3.64 -8.73 19.06
N GLN A 71 2.38 -8.90 19.47
CA GLN A 71 1.23 -8.66 18.61
C GLN A 71 0.93 -7.15 18.58
N ILE A 72 0.94 -6.57 17.38
CA ILE A 72 0.61 -5.16 17.17
C ILE A 72 -0.72 -5.08 16.41
N ASP A 73 -1.74 -4.56 17.10
CA ASP A 73 -3.07 -4.37 16.53
C ASP A 73 -3.12 -3.18 15.58
N LEU A 74 -3.74 -3.39 14.42
CA LEU A 74 -4.02 -2.37 13.41
C LEU A 74 -5.51 -2.01 13.47
N PRO A 75 -5.87 -0.81 13.97
CA PRO A 75 -7.26 -0.44 14.19
C PRO A 75 -8.05 -0.37 12.87
N LEU A 76 -9.18 -1.06 12.80
CA LEU A 76 -10.08 -1.04 11.65
C LEU A 76 -11.12 0.07 11.80
N ARG A 77 -11.32 0.86 10.74
CA ARG A 77 -12.46 1.77 10.61
C ARG A 77 -13.55 1.08 9.77
N LYS A 78 -14.79 1.14 10.24
CA LYS A 78 -15.96 0.75 9.44
C LYS A 78 -16.39 1.94 8.60
N ILE A 79 -16.48 1.76 7.29
CA ILE A 79 -17.03 2.75 6.37
C ILE A 79 -18.37 2.21 5.89
N THR A 80 -19.43 2.97 6.13
CA THR A 80 -20.79 2.61 5.75
C THR A 80 -21.18 3.27 4.44
N ASN A 81 -21.93 2.55 3.59
CA ASN A 81 -22.43 3.05 2.30
C ASN A 81 -21.33 3.50 1.32
N GLU A 82 -20.16 2.86 1.33
CA GLU A 82 -19.17 2.96 0.27
C GLU A 82 -19.77 2.31 -0.99
N LEU A 83 -20.19 3.10 -1.98
CA LEU A 83 -20.81 2.60 -3.22
C LEU A 83 -21.90 1.54 -2.98
N HIS A 84 -22.76 1.78 -1.98
CA HIS A 84 -23.88 0.91 -1.56
C HIS A 84 -23.53 -0.36 -0.76
N TYR A 85 -22.29 -0.50 -0.27
CA TYR A 85 -21.93 -1.55 0.68
C TYR A 85 -21.10 -1.01 1.86
N ASN A 86 -20.89 -1.85 2.86
CA ASN A 86 -20.05 -1.53 4.02
C ASN A 86 -18.67 -2.18 3.84
N VAL A 87 -17.61 -1.48 4.24
CA VAL A 87 -16.23 -1.98 4.19
C VAL A 87 -15.49 -1.75 5.50
N PHE A 88 -14.48 -2.58 5.74
CA PHE A 88 -13.40 -2.24 6.66
C PHE A 88 -12.32 -1.46 5.93
N SER A 89 -11.70 -0.51 6.63
CA SER A 89 -10.57 0.26 6.13
C SER A 89 -9.49 0.37 7.20
N ASN A 90 -8.24 0.21 6.79
CA ASN A 90 -7.09 0.49 7.62
C ASN A 90 -6.13 1.45 6.89
N GLN A 91 -5.76 2.53 7.56
CA GLN A 91 -4.87 3.55 6.98
C GLN A 91 -3.39 3.30 7.30
N LEU A 92 -3.07 2.47 8.29
CA LEU A 92 -1.70 2.28 8.79
C LEU A 92 -0.97 1.13 8.11
N LEU A 93 -1.68 0.04 7.78
CA LEU A 93 -1.16 -1.15 7.14
C LEU A 93 -0.28 -0.84 5.93
N PRO A 94 -0.67 0.06 5.01
CA PRO A 94 0.15 0.33 3.83
C PRO A 94 1.48 1.01 4.17
N TYR A 95 1.50 1.87 5.20
CA TYR A 95 2.73 2.48 5.70
C TYR A 95 3.60 1.46 6.41
N VAL A 96 3.02 0.62 7.27
CA VAL A 96 3.73 -0.47 7.96
C VAL A 96 4.39 -1.41 6.93
N SER A 97 3.65 -1.76 5.88
CA SER A 97 4.17 -2.61 4.79
C SER A 97 5.31 -1.96 4.02
N ALA A 98 5.20 -0.69 3.68
CA ALA A 98 6.20 0.00 2.87
C ALA A 98 7.43 0.46 3.65
N ALA A 99 7.23 1.09 4.81
CA ALA A 99 8.30 1.73 5.59
C ALA A 99 9.02 0.76 6.53
N GLU A 100 8.27 -0.17 7.14
CA GLU A 100 8.84 -1.14 8.09
C GLU A 100 9.13 -2.51 7.42
N ASN A 101 8.78 -2.65 6.14
CA ASN A 101 8.96 -3.87 5.34
C ASN A 101 8.26 -5.11 5.95
N ILE A 102 7.14 -4.90 6.67
CA ILE A 102 6.32 -5.95 7.26
C ILE A 102 5.21 -6.34 6.29
N LYS A 103 5.24 -7.58 5.80
CA LYS A 103 4.30 -8.02 4.74
C LYS A 103 3.26 -9.03 5.22
N ASP A 104 3.54 -9.70 6.32
CA ASP A 104 2.68 -10.73 6.89
C ASP A 104 1.77 -10.12 7.96
N PHE A 105 0.49 -10.10 7.65
CA PHE A 105 -0.60 -9.63 8.50
C PHE A 105 -1.55 -10.79 8.79
N TYR A 106 -2.38 -10.61 9.82
CA TYR A 106 -3.33 -11.59 10.28
C TYR A 106 -4.70 -10.94 10.40
N LEU A 107 -5.71 -11.60 9.86
CA LEU A 107 -7.09 -11.21 9.96
C LEU A 107 -7.82 -12.21 10.85
N GLN A 108 -8.12 -11.79 12.07
CA GLN A 108 -8.97 -12.54 12.97
C GLN A 108 -10.43 -12.19 12.71
N LEU A 109 -11.25 -13.19 12.38
CA LEU A 109 -12.69 -13.02 12.17
C LEU A 109 -13.49 -13.30 13.45
N ASN A 110 -13.01 -14.24 14.26
CA ASN A 110 -13.51 -14.54 15.61
C ASN A 110 -12.42 -15.21 16.45
N TYR A 111 -12.73 -15.68 17.66
CA TYR A 111 -11.74 -16.28 18.56
C TYR A 111 -11.02 -17.52 17.99
N HIS A 112 -11.65 -18.27 17.09
CA HIS A 112 -11.13 -19.53 16.54
C HIS A 112 -10.69 -19.43 15.08
N ASP A 113 -10.82 -18.26 14.47
CA ASP A 113 -10.74 -18.08 13.02
C ASP A 113 -9.80 -16.94 12.70
N VAL A 114 -8.54 -17.30 12.39
CA VAL A 114 -7.46 -16.37 12.05
C VAL A 114 -6.88 -16.78 10.71
N ASP A 115 -6.96 -15.87 9.76
CA ASP A 115 -6.49 -16.03 8.40
C ASP A 115 -5.19 -15.21 8.18
N THR A 116 -4.37 -15.61 7.22
CA THR A 116 -3.14 -14.90 6.85
C THR A 116 -3.36 -13.97 5.66
N LEU A 117 -2.74 -12.81 5.72
CA LEU A 117 -2.73 -11.79 4.67
C LEU A 117 -1.28 -11.42 4.35
N LEU A 118 -0.86 -11.59 3.11
CA LEU A 118 0.40 -11.04 2.63
C LEU A 118 0.10 -9.79 1.83
N ILE A 119 0.42 -8.61 2.38
CA ILE A 119 0.23 -7.32 1.70
C ILE A 119 1.60 -6.68 1.47
N ASP A 120 2.00 -6.55 0.21
CA ASP A 120 3.25 -5.91 -0.20
C ASP A 120 2.95 -4.53 -0.77
N VAL A 121 3.21 -3.48 0.00
CA VAL A 121 3.17 -2.09 -0.46
C VAL A 121 4.61 -1.60 -0.59
N ARG A 122 4.92 -0.98 -1.72
CA ARG A 122 6.27 -0.49 -2.02
C ARG A 122 6.26 1.02 -2.09
N GLN A 123 7.19 1.63 -1.37
CA GLN A 123 7.56 3.01 -1.59
C GLN A 123 8.42 3.10 -2.86
N ILE A 124 8.05 3.98 -3.77
CA ILE A 124 8.74 4.22 -5.03
C ILE A 124 9.08 5.71 -5.10
N ASP A 125 10.37 6.01 -5.18
CA ASP A 125 10.86 7.37 -5.34
C ASP A 125 11.07 7.68 -6.83
N PHE A 126 10.31 8.63 -7.36
CA PHE A 126 10.41 9.14 -8.72
C PHE A 126 10.97 10.55 -8.72
N GLU A 127 12.23 10.76 -9.10
CA GLU A 127 12.90 12.08 -9.21
C GLU A 127 12.62 13.02 -8.02
N CYS A 128 11.47 13.70 -8.02
CA CYS A 128 10.95 14.65 -7.05
C CYS A 128 9.88 14.13 -6.08
N CYS A 129 9.29 12.96 -6.31
CA CYS A 129 8.09 12.50 -5.63
C CYS A 129 8.27 11.10 -5.02
N THR A 130 7.59 10.87 -3.90
CA THR A 130 7.46 9.55 -3.29
C THR A 130 6.02 9.09 -3.45
N VAL A 131 5.82 7.92 -4.04
CA VAL A 131 4.50 7.29 -4.18
C VAL A 131 4.51 5.89 -3.57
N PHE A 132 3.34 5.39 -3.18
CA PHE A 132 3.20 4.05 -2.62
C PHE A 132 2.32 3.19 -3.51
N GLN A 133 2.81 2.00 -3.84
CA GLN A 133 2.11 1.10 -4.75
C GLN A 133 1.93 -0.28 -4.13
N TYR A 134 0.69 -0.78 -4.16
CA TYR A 134 0.40 -2.18 -3.86
C TYR A 134 0.98 -3.07 -4.95
N ALA A 135 1.89 -3.96 -4.57
CA ALA A 135 2.24 -5.13 -5.35
C ALA A 135 1.17 -6.23 -5.16
N GLN A 136 1.47 -7.43 -5.65
CA GLN A 136 0.55 -8.56 -5.54
C GLN A 136 0.36 -8.97 -4.07
N SER A 137 -0.89 -8.98 -3.64
CA SER A 137 -1.29 -9.35 -2.28
C SER A 137 -1.96 -10.71 -2.25
N TYR A 138 -1.91 -11.40 -1.11
CA TYR A 138 -2.42 -12.76 -0.93
C TYR A 138 -3.26 -12.88 0.35
N TYR A 139 -4.23 -13.79 0.32
CA TYR A 139 -5.03 -14.22 1.45
C TYR A 139 -5.00 -15.75 1.52
N ASN A 140 -4.55 -16.30 2.64
CA ASN A 140 -4.33 -17.74 2.82
C ASN A 140 -3.57 -18.38 1.64
N GLY A 141 -2.55 -17.69 1.12
CA GLY A 141 -1.73 -18.13 -0.02
C GLY A 141 -2.35 -17.98 -1.40
N HIS A 142 -3.60 -17.50 -1.52
CA HIS A 142 -4.25 -17.22 -2.79
C HIS A 142 -4.21 -15.74 -3.14
N ILE A 143 -4.13 -15.41 -4.43
CA ILE A 143 -4.12 -14.00 -4.89
C ILE A 143 -5.39 -13.30 -4.41
N LEU A 144 -5.21 -12.21 -3.67
CA LEU A 144 -6.29 -11.38 -3.16
C LEU A 144 -6.89 -10.56 -4.32
N LYS A 145 -8.18 -10.74 -4.56
CA LYS A 145 -8.88 -10.05 -5.65
C LYS A 145 -9.38 -8.68 -5.19
N ARG A 146 -9.64 -7.81 -6.16
CA ARG A 146 -10.34 -6.54 -5.96
C ARG A 146 -11.78 -6.65 -6.45
N SER A 147 -12.67 -5.82 -5.92
CA SER A 147 -14.03 -5.70 -6.41
C SER A 147 -14.03 -5.19 -7.85
N GLN A 148 -14.93 -5.72 -8.68
CA GLN A 148 -15.07 -5.29 -10.08
C GLN A 148 -15.73 -3.91 -10.16
N ASP A 149 -16.62 -3.61 -9.22
CA ASP A 149 -17.34 -2.34 -9.12
C ASP A 149 -16.48 -1.25 -8.46
N ASP A 150 -15.45 -1.65 -7.71
CA ASP A 150 -14.55 -0.76 -6.97
C ASP A 150 -13.17 -1.39 -6.79
N TYR A 151 -12.24 -1.03 -7.67
CA TYR A 151 -10.87 -1.54 -7.64
C TYR A 151 -10.08 -1.10 -6.40
N THR A 152 -10.60 -0.19 -5.57
CA THR A 152 -9.97 0.22 -4.31
C THR A 152 -10.27 -0.74 -3.15
N VAL A 153 -11.22 -1.67 -3.32
CA VAL A 153 -11.66 -2.60 -2.28
C VAL A 153 -11.22 -4.03 -2.60
N PHE A 154 -10.51 -4.65 -1.67
CA PHE A 154 -10.17 -6.06 -1.73
C PHE A 154 -11.33 -6.97 -1.29
N LEU A 155 -11.43 -8.14 -1.91
CA LEU A 155 -12.43 -9.16 -1.59
C LEU A 155 -11.76 -10.37 -0.93
N ILE A 156 -12.11 -10.59 0.33
CA ILE A 156 -11.72 -11.76 1.10
C ILE A 156 -12.82 -12.81 0.95
N GLU A 157 -12.56 -13.81 0.09
CA GLU A 157 -13.51 -14.90 -0.19
C GLU A 157 -13.30 -16.05 0.80
N LYS A 158 -14.32 -16.37 1.61
CA LYS A 158 -14.30 -17.47 2.58
C LYS A 158 -15.18 -18.65 2.17
#